data_AF-A0A0K2RB89-F1
#
_entry.id   AF-A0A0K2RB89-F1
#
_cell.length_a   1.000
_cell.length_b   1.000
_cell.length_c   1.000
_cell.angle_alpha   90.00
_cell.angle_beta   90.00
_cell.angle_gamma   90.00
#
_symmetry.space_group_name_H-M   'P 1'
#
loop_
_entity.id
_entity.type
_entity.pdbx_description
1 polymer ?
#
loop_
_entity_poly.entity_id
_entity_poly.type
_entity_poly.pdbx_seq_one_letter_code
_entity_poly.pdbx_strand_id
1 'polypeptide(L)'
;MRQAEKRTVTTDEYVRDWTRIRTRDEIKLSKDGQEIARGIADGVTHDGNTLWLIQPAGKGRSMFTHQDDILAFRTKASRPSRQI
;
A
#
# COMPACT_ATOMS: atom_id res chain seq x y z
N MET A 1 -12.40 2.93 32.70
CA MET A 1 -11.18 3.44 32.05
C MET A 1 -11.40 3.44 30.53
N ARG A 2 -11.50 4.60 29.88
CA ARG A 2 -11.58 4.66 28.39
C ARG A 2 -10.15 4.73 27.86
N GLN A 3 -9.68 3.68 27.20
CA GLN A 3 -8.42 3.75 26.46
C GLN A 3 -8.60 4.77 25.34
N ALA A 4 -7.77 5.82 25.32
CA ALA A 4 -7.66 6.70 24.18
C ALA A 4 -7.00 5.91 23.06
N GLU A 5 -7.79 5.40 22.12
CA GLU A 5 -7.28 4.86 20.87
C GLU A 5 -6.48 5.98 20.18
N LYS A 6 -5.16 5.87 20.22
CA LYS A 6 -4.28 6.72 19.41
C LYS A 6 -4.66 6.44 17.95
N ARG A 7 -5.50 7.29 17.36
CA ARG A 7 -5.80 7.25 15.93
C ARG A 7 -4.51 7.55 15.19
N THR A 8 -3.82 6.51 14.75
CA THR A 8 -2.72 6.63 13.81
C THR A 8 -3.30 7.25 12.54
N VAL A 9 -2.88 8.47 12.21
CA VAL A 9 -3.27 9.08 10.94
C VAL A 9 -2.42 8.41 9.88
N THR A 10 -3.08 7.71 8.97
CA THR A 10 -2.42 7.04 7.88
C THR A 10 -2.51 7.94 6.65
N THR A 11 -1.38 8.21 6.01
CA THR A 11 -1.33 9.01 4.79
C THR A 11 -0.96 8.12 3.63
N ASP A 12 -1.78 8.18 2.58
CA ASP A 12 -1.56 7.44 1.34
C ASP A 12 -0.83 8.33 0.33
N GLU A 13 0.38 7.93 -0.06
CA GLU A 13 1.18 8.58 -1.09
C GLU A 13 0.97 7.88 -2.43
N TYR A 14 0.48 8.60 -3.45
CA TYR A 14 0.36 8.03 -4.79
C TYR A 14 1.73 7.69 -5.39
N VAL A 15 1.88 6.45 -5.86
CA VAL A 15 3.11 5.96 -6.49
C VAL A 15 2.83 5.72 -7.97
N ARG A 16 3.13 6.73 -8.80
CA ARG A 16 2.97 6.63 -10.27
C ARG A 16 3.91 5.60 -10.88
N ASP A 17 5.17 5.61 -10.45
CA ASP A 17 6.20 4.72 -10.96
C ASP A 17 6.41 3.55 -10.00
N TRP A 18 5.90 2.38 -10.37
CA TRP A 18 5.92 1.20 -9.52
C TRP A 18 7.34 0.67 -9.26
N THR A 19 8.33 1.00 -10.10
CA THR A 19 9.75 0.62 -9.83
C THR A 19 10.26 1.23 -8.52
N ARG A 20 9.60 2.26 -8.00
CA ARG A 20 9.93 2.91 -6.73
C ARG A 20 9.32 2.20 -5.52
N ILE A 21 8.42 1.24 -5.72
CA ILE A 21 7.86 0.39 -4.65
C ILE A 21 8.94 -0.58 -4.20
N ARG A 22 9.22 -0.59 -2.90
CA ARG A 22 10.21 -1.45 -2.28
C ARG A 22 9.51 -2.62 -1.61
N THR A 23 10.19 -3.76 -1.55
CA THR A 23 9.74 -4.87 -0.70
C THR A 23 9.51 -4.36 0.73
N ARG A 24 8.43 -4.84 1.35
CA ARG A 24 7.91 -4.42 2.67
C ARG A 24 7.16 -3.08 2.72
N ASP A 25 7.05 -2.33 1.63
CA ASP A 25 6.11 -1.21 1.58
C ASP A 25 4.67 -1.74 1.73
N GLU A 26 3.84 -1.08 2.54
CA GLU A 26 2.41 -1.34 2.56
C GLU A 26 1.76 -0.57 1.40
N ILE A 27 1.15 -1.32 0.48
CA ILE A 27 0.56 -0.80 -0.76
C ILE A 27 -0.94 -1.07 -0.76
N LYS A 28 -1.69 -0.03 -1.13
CA LYS A 28 -3.10 -0.09 -1.51
C LYS A 28 -3.19 0.07 -3.03
N LEU A 29 -3.89 -0.83 -3.70
CA LEU A 29 -4.25 -0.70 -5.11
C LEU A 29 -5.70 -0.27 -5.22
N SER A 30 -5.95 0.71 -6.09
CA SER A 30 -7.29 1.19 -6.39
C SER A 30 -7.56 1.17 -7.87
N LYS A 31 -8.79 0.82 -8.25
CA LYS A 31 -9.32 0.95 -9.61
C LYS A 31 -10.65 1.67 -9.54
N ASP A 32 -10.83 2.70 -10.37
CA ASP A 32 -12.03 3.56 -10.38
C ASP A 32 -12.39 4.11 -9.00
N GLY A 33 -11.38 4.45 -8.19
CA GLY A 33 -11.55 4.98 -6.83
C GLY A 33 -11.91 3.93 -5.76
N GLN A 34 -12.09 2.66 -6.13
CA GLN A 34 -12.35 1.57 -5.20
C GLN A 34 -11.07 0.83 -4.86
N GLU A 35 -10.89 0.42 -3.59
CA GLU A 35 -9.78 -0.44 -3.20
C GLU A 35 -10.02 -1.87 -3.72
N ILE A 36 -9.11 -2.35 -4.57
CA ILE A 36 -9.18 -3.70 -5.13
C ILE A 36 -8.23 -4.69 -4.43
N ALA A 37 -7.17 -4.17 -3.82
CA ALA A 37 -6.22 -4.95 -3.05
C ALA A 37 -5.45 -4.07 -2.08
N ARG A 38 -4.99 -4.69 -0.99
CA ARG A 38 -4.06 -4.09 -0.04
C ARG A 38 -3.15 -5.16 0.52
N GLY A 39 -1.88 -4.84 0.70
CA GLY A 39 -0.92 -5.80 1.22
C GLY A 39 0.48 -5.25 1.32
N ILE A 40 1.40 -6.14 1.69
CA ILE A 40 2.82 -5.85 1.75
C ILE A 40 3.45 -6.21 0.40
N ALA A 41 4.20 -5.28 -0.18
CA ALA A 41 4.94 -5.53 -1.42
C ALA A 41 5.99 -6.62 -1.21
N ASP A 42 5.92 -7.66 -2.03
CA ASP A 42 6.89 -8.76 -2.07
C ASP A 42 7.98 -8.48 -3.12
N GLY A 43 7.59 -7.91 -4.26
CA GLY A 43 8.52 -7.48 -5.29
C GLY A 43 7.82 -6.77 -6.44
N VAL A 44 8.62 -6.10 -7.26
CA VAL A 44 8.20 -5.45 -8.51
C VAL A 44 9.17 -5.84 -9.62
N THR A 45 8.67 -6.04 -10.84
CA THR A 45 9.55 -6.26 -12.01
C THR A 45 10.39 -5.02 -12.30
N HIS A 46 11.54 -5.20 -12.95
CA HIS A 46 12.46 -4.09 -13.23
C HIS A 46 11.82 -2.98 -14.09
N ASP A 47 10.87 -3.34 -14.94
CA ASP A 47 10.11 -2.42 -15.79
C ASP A 47 8.90 -1.78 -15.08
N GLY A 48 8.62 -2.15 -13.83
CA GLY A 48 7.50 -1.62 -13.05
C GLY A 48 6.13 -2.18 -13.42
N ASN A 49 6.04 -3.06 -14.42
CA ASN A 49 4.75 -3.51 -14.95
C ASN A 49 4.06 -4.57 -14.11
N THR A 50 4.77 -5.21 -13.17
CA THR A 50 4.20 -6.26 -12.31
C THR A 50 4.57 -6.04 -10.86
N LEU A 51 3.59 -6.10 -9.98
CA LEU A 51 3.73 -6.00 -8.53
C LEU A 51 3.14 -7.26 -7.87
N TRP A 52 3.88 -7.85 -6.94
CA TRP A 52 3.36 -8.89 -6.06
C TRP A 52 3.04 -8.32 -4.69
N LEU A 53 1.84 -8.61 -4.19
CA LEU A 53 1.41 -8.27 -2.83
C LEU A 53 1.17 -9.54 -2.03
N ILE A 54 1.67 -9.58 -0.80
CA ILE A 54 1.22 -10.48 0.25
C ILE A 54 0.04 -9.81 0.94
N GLN A 55 -1.16 -10.34 0.71
CA GLN A 55 -2.41 -9.80 1.21
C GLN A 55 -2.77 -10.37 2.60
N PRO A 56 -3.42 -9.59 3.48
CA PRO A 56 -3.83 -10.05 4.80
C PRO A 56 -5.00 -11.04 4.73
N ALA A 57 -5.41 -11.55 5.90
CA ALA A 57 -6.60 -12.39 6.07
C ALA A 57 -6.60 -13.67 5.21
N GLY A 58 -5.43 -14.28 5.02
CA GLY A 58 -5.30 -15.58 4.33
C GLY A 58 -5.42 -15.52 2.81
N LYS A 59 -5.54 -14.33 2.20
CA LYS A 59 -5.59 -14.16 0.73
C LYS A 59 -4.27 -14.51 0.03
N GLY A 60 -3.16 -14.60 0.77
CA GLY A 60 -1.88 -15.06 0.26
C GLY A 60 -1.22 -14.07 -0.70
N ARG A 61 -0.38 -14.58 -1.59
CA ARG A 61 0.38 -13.79 -2.56
C ARG A 61 -0.39 -13.66 -3.87
N SER A 62 -0.56 -12.45 -4.36
CA SER A 62 -1.22 -12.17 -5.63
C SER A 62 -0.38 -11.25 -6.49
N MET A 63 -0.46 -11.46 -7.81
CA MET A 63 0.24 -10.69 -8.82
C MET A 63 -0.73 -9.69 -9.46
N PHE A 64 -0.29 -8.45 -9.62
CA PHE A 64 -1.03 -7.37 -10.26
C PHE A 64 -0.17 -6.76 -11.37
N THR A 65 -0.78 -6.48 -12.51
CA THR A 65 -0.11 -5.79 -13.61
C THR A 65 -0.48 -4.31 -13.63
N HIS A 66 0.47 -3.47 -14.00
CA HIS A 66 0.23 -2.05 -14.22
C HIS A 66 -0.71 -1.88 -15.41
N GLN A 67 -1.91 -1.36 -15.14
CA GLN A 67 -2.93 -1.01 -16.13
C GLN A 67 -3.33 0.43 -15.88
N ASP A 68 -3.78 1.15 -16.91
CA ASP A 68 -4.00 2.60 -16.85
C ASP A 68 -4.99 3.03 -15.75
N ASP A 69 -5.89 2.14 -15.36
CA ASP A 69 -6.92 2.38 -14.33
C ASP A 69 -6.53 1.90 -12.93
N ILE A 70 -5.38 1.24 -12.75
CA ILE A 70 -4.89 0.77 -11.45
C ILE A 70 -3.89 1.77 -10.87
N LEU A 71 -4.29 2.40 -9.77
CA LEU A 71 -3.48 3.35 -9.01
C LEU A 71 -2.89 2.68 -7.77
N ALA A 72 -1.58 2.82 -7.57
CA ALA A 72 -0.91 2.36 -6.37
C ALA A 72 -0.69 3.49 -5.37
N PHE A 73 -0.97 3.24 -4.10
CA PHE A 73 -0.72 4.16 -3.00
C PHE A 73 0.13 3.48 -1.94
N ARG A 74 1.19 4.15 -1.49
CA ARG A 74 1.98 3.72 -0.35
C ARG A 74 1.40 4.28 0.92
N THR A 75 1.04 3.37 1.81
CA THR A 75 0.53 3.67 3.12
C THR A 75 1.70 4.03 4.04
N LYS A 76 1.76 5.27 4.53
CA LYS A 76 2.68 5.66 5.61
C LYS A 76 1.91 5.84 6.89
N ALA A 77 2.28 5.08 7.92
CA ALA A 77 1.84 5.39 9.27
C ALA A 77 2.52 6.69 9.70
N SER A 78 1.75 7.78 9.85
CA SER A 78 2.29 8.93 10.58
C SER A 78 2.35 8.51 12.06
N ARG A 79 3.54 8.59 12.65
CA ARG A 79 3.60 8.62 14.12
C ARG A 79 2.93 9.93 14.53
N PRO A 80 1.98 9.94 15.49
CA PRO A 80 1.51 11.19 16.03
C PRO A 80 2.74 11.93 16.57
N SER A 81 2.98 13.12 16.04
CA SER A 81 4.04 14.01 16.48
C SER A 81 3.94 14.11 18.01
N ARG A 82 5.00 13.69 18.72
CA ARG A 82 5.13 14.00 20.15
C ARG A 82 5.18 15.51 20.23
N GLN A 83 4.06 16.12 20.63
CA GLN A 83 4.05 17.50 21.04
C GLN A 83 4.92 17.56 22.30
N ILE A 84 6.06 18.25 22.20
CA ILE A 84 7.02 18.45 23.29
C ILE A 84 6.50 19.59 24.17
#